data_AF-A0A0C2WLL4-F1
#
_entry.id   AF-A0A0C2WLL4-F1
#
_cell.length_a   1.000
_cell.length_b   1.000
_cell.length_c   1.000
_cell.angle_alpha   90.00
_cell.angle_beta   90.00
_cell.angle_gamma   90.00
#
_symmetry.space_group_name_H-M   'P 1'
#
loop_
_entity.id
_entity.type
_entity.pdbx_description
1 polymer ?
#
loop_
_entity_poly.entity_id
_entity_poly.type
_entity_poly.pdbx_seq_one_letter_code
_entity_poly.pdbx_strand_id
1 'polypeptide(L)'
;MRFLPHLIFLGTLVSSALAWDEAGHEIVATIAQIHLHPSALPTICSILNDTSPSPGKPLCHLASVATWADSVRLEKRWSAPLHFVGAVDDHPSKTCLFPGKQGWEQNRNILNGMRNVTNLLGDFVKKQRGGIIVREDMELANEALKFLIHFLGDLHQPLHLTGRNRGGNDVKVLFNGNQTNLHKVWDKFLVEKAIRTTPPKYNYPLADKRVEYSLRGTYYDRYIRQIVAEGILDSWKHEIPDWLSCPRPKISKDAPLAQMTERQSILSWAQWLVPDNDPSKGTDDAVLCPYTWAKKIHPLNCELAWPKELDQEPRQRSVEIETGRMFPRSDFEELELDTPKYAGVIAERKLVEMMLAQGGVRLANALNSLFAEDVV
;
A
#
# COMPACT_ATOMS: atom_id res chain seq x y z
N MET A 1 55.86 -5.16 20.64
CA MET A 1 54.70 -4.63 19.90
C MET A 1 53.63 -5.70 19.86
N ARG A 2 52.49 -5.50 20.54
CA ARG A 2 51.37 -6.46 20.57
C ARG A 2 50.41 -6.11 19.42
N PHE A 3 50.16 -7.05 18.52
CA PHE A 3 49.15 -6.91 17.47
C PHE A 3 47.75 -7.18 18.05
N LEU A 4 46.82 -6.23 17.89
CA LEU A 4 45.40 -6.42 18.16
C LEU A 4 44.74 -7.07 16.93
N PRO A 5 43.83 -8.04 17.09
CA PRO A 5 43.05 -8.55 15.97
C PRO A 5 41.87 -7.59 15.70
N HIS A 6 41.74 -7.15 14.45
CA HIS A 6 40.56 -6.44 13.98
C HIS A 6 39.38 -7.41 13.85
N LEU A 7 38.36 -7.26 14.70
CA LEU A 7 37.04 -7.85 14.45
C LEU A 7 36.41 -7.11 13.26
N ILE A 8 36.27 -7.80 12.14
CA ILE A 8 35.44 -7.36 11.01
C ILE A 8 33.99 -7.66 11.40
N PHE A 9 33.24 -6.61 11.77
CA PHE A 9 31.80 -6.71 11.98
C PHE A 9 31.12 -6.70 10.61
N LEU A 10 30.84 -7.89 10.08
CA LEU A 10 30.07 -8.06 8.86
C LEU A 10 28.60 -7.74 9.18
N GLY A 11 28.22 -6.47 9.02
CA GLY A 11 26.84 -6.03 9.20
C GLY A 11 25.95 -6.71 8.17
N THR A 12 25.09 -7.62 8.63
CA THR A 12 24.00 -8.15 7.82
C THR A 12 22.99 -7.03 7.60
N LEU A 13 22.98 -6.45 6.39
CA LEU A 13 21.89 -5.62 5.91
C LEU A 13 20.65 -6.51 5.80
N VAL A 14 19.85 -6.54 6.87
CA VAL A 14 18.50 -7.09 6.81
C VAL A 14 17.72 -6.18 5.87
N SER A 15 17.49 -6.62 4.63
CA SER A 15 16.55 -5.97 3.73
C SER A 15 15.20 -5.94 4.42
N SER A 16 14.84 -4.76 4.92
CA SER A 16 13.49 -4.49 5.38
C SER A 16 12.61 -4.56 4.15
N ALA A 17 11.71 -5.54 4.13
CA ALA A 17 10.60 -5.57 3.21
C ALA A 17 9.79 -4.30 3.42
N LEU A 18 9.99 -3.32 2.54
CA LEU A 18 9.10 -2.18 2.40
C LEU A 18 7.88 -2.70 1.65
N ALA A 19 6.74 -2.02 1.79
CA ALA A 19 5.56 -2.32 0.98
C ALA A 19 5.83 -1.99 -0.49
N TRP A 20 4.81 -1.60 -1.29
CA TRP A 20 5.09 -1.03 -2.63
C TRP A 20 6.35 -0.17 -2.55
N ASP A 21 7.35 -0.43 -3.37
CA ASP A 21 8.61 0.31 -3.23
C ASP A 21 8.34 1.80 -3.52
N GLU A 22 9.29 2.68 -3.26
CA GLU A 22 9.12 4.15 -3.32
C GLU A 22 8.23 4.62 -4.49
N ALA A 23 8.50 4.13 -5.70
CA ALA A 23 7.74 4.47 -6.90
C ALA A 23 6.24 4.11 -6.81
N GLY A 24 5.87 2.95 -6.28
CA GLY A 24 4.48 2.52 -6.19
C GLY A 24 3.66 3.41 -5.25
N HIS A 25 4.21 3.77 -4.09
CA HIS A 25 3.58 4.73 -3.17
C HIS A 25 3.45 6.12 -3.78
N GLU A 26 4.50 6.60 -4.42
CA GLU A 26 4.48 7.92 -5.05
C GLU A 26 3.49 7.98 -6.23
N ILE A 27 3.33 6.87 -6.98
CA ILE A 27 2.31 6.74 -8.04
C ILE A 27 0.90 6.80 -7.45
N VAL A 28 0.61 6.01 -6.41
CA VAL A 28 -0.70 6.01 -5.72
C VAL A 28 -1.04 7.41 -5.22
N ALA A 29 -0.10 8.07 -4.53
CA ALA A 29 -0.27 9.41 -4.00
C ALA A 29 -0.47 10.46 -5.11
N THR A 30 0.25 10.33 -6.24
CA THR A 30 0.09 11.24 -7.38
C THR A 30 -1.26 11.05 -8.05
N ILE A 31 -1.70 9.80 -8.26
CA ILE A 31 -3.05 9.50 -8.79
C ILE A 31 -4.11 10.09 -7.86
N ALA A 32 -3.95 9.95 -6.55
CA ALA A 32 -4.87 10.56 -5.60
C ALA A 32 -4.96 12.09 -5.77
N GLN A 33 -3.81 12.75 -5.86
CA GLN A 33 -3.73 14.20 -6.05
C GLN A 33 -4.40 14.68 -7.35
N ILE A 34 -4.31 13.93 -8.44
CA ILE A 34 -5.00 14.22 -9.71
C ILE A 34 -6.53 14.29 -9.52
N HIS A 35 -7.06 13.51 -8.57
CA HIS A 35 -8.49 13.38 -8.30
C HIS A 35 -8.97 14.13 -7.05
N LEU A 36 -8.12 14.94 -6.43
CA LEU A 36 -8.54 15.78 -5.31
C LEU A 36 -9.48 16.90 -5.78
N HIS A 37 -10.46 17.22 -4.93
CA HIS A 37 -11.26 18.41 -5.08
C HIS A 37 -10.37 19.65 -4.85
N PRO A 38 -10.53 20.74 -5.63
CA PRO A 38 -9.69 21.92 -5.48
C PRO A 38 -9.69 22.54 -4.07
N SER A 39 -10.79 22.42 -3.32
CA SER A 39 -10.85 22.92 -1.92
C SER A 39 -10.16 22.02 -0.90
N ALA A 40 -9.90 20.75 -1.21
CA ALA A 40 -9.22 19.83 -0.29
C ALA A 40 -7.71 20.09 -0.21
N LEU A 41 -7.08 20.39 -1.35
CA LEU A 41 -5.63 20.49 -1.47
C LEU A 41 -4.98 21.54 -0.54
N PRO A 42 -5.52 22.77 -0.38
CA PRO A 42 -4.96 23.76 0.54
C PRO A 42 -4.89 23.27 1.99
N THR A 43 -5.96 22.65 2.49
CA THR A 43 -6.02 22.09 3.85
C THR A 43 -5.00 20.95 4.01
N ILE A 44 -4.94 20.05 3.03
CA ILE A 44 -3.97 18.94 3.01
C ILE A 44 -2.53 19.47 3.06
N CYS A 45 -2.19 20.45 2.23
CA CYS A 45 -0.84 21.04 2.22
C CYS A 45 -0.52 21.79 3.51
N SER A 46 -1.49 22.46 4.11
CA SER A 46 -1.34 23.09 5.42
C SER A 46 -1.05 22.06 6.53
N ILE A 47 -1.71 20.90 6.50
CA ILE A 47 -1.44 19.82 7.46
C ILE A 47 -0.04 19.26 7.26
N LEU A 48 0.35 19.00 6.01
CA LEU A 48 1.66 18.43 5.68
C LEU A 48 2.82 19.38 6.00
N ASN A 49 2.55 20.69 6.11
CA ASN A 49 3.55 21.74 6.20
C ASN A 49 4.60 21.62 5.07
N ASP A 50 4.12 21.28 3.89
CA ASP A 50 4.91 21.11 2.68
C ASP A 50 4.49 22.18 1.65
N THR A 51 5.46 22.73 0.94
CA THR A 51 5.23 23.75 -0.08
C THR A 51 6.04 23.44 -1.32
N SER A 52 5.39 23.42 -2.48
CA SER A 52 6.10 23.31 -3.74
C SER A 52 6.90 24.60 -4.00
N PRO A 53 8.18 24.49 -4.36
CA PRO A 53 9.06 25.66 -4.48
C PRO A 53 8.82 26.48 -5.76
N SER A 54 7.91 26.05 -6.64
CA SER A 54 7.79 26.59 -8.00
C SER A 54 6.43 27.25 -8.28
N PRO A 55 6.41 28.51 -8.77
CA PRO A 55 5.17 29.13 -9.26
C PRO A 55 4.51 28.31 -10.38
N GLY A 56 3.18 28.20 -10.35
CA GLY A 56 2.43 27.41 -11.34
C GLY A 56 2.44 25.90 -11.10
N LYS A 57 3.01 25.42 -9.99
CA LYS A 57 2.90 24.04 -9.50
C LYS A 57 1.83 23.91 -8.39
N PRO A 58 1.43 22.68 -8.04
CA PRO A 58 0.59 22.41 -6.87
C PRO A 58 1.14 23.03 -5.60
N LEU A 59 0.27 23.35 -4.63
CA LEU A 59 0.70 23.88 -3.33
C LEU A 59 1.68 22.96 -2.62
N CYS A 60 1.48 21.65 -2.72
CA CYS A 60 2.38 20.60 -2.26
C CYS A 60 2.19 19.35 -3.13
N HIS A 61 3.01 18.32 -2.93
CA HIS A 61 2.84 17.03 -3.61
C HIS A 61 2.65 15.92 -2.59
N LEU A 62 1.54 15.19 -2.62
CA LEU A 62 1.32 14.06 -1.70
C LEU A 62 2.40 12.98 -1.85
N ALA A 63 2.93 12.82 -3.07
CA ALA A 63 4.01 11.88 -3.34
C ALA A 63 5.27 12.14 -2.49
N SER A 64 5.58 13.39 -2.12
CA SER A 64 6.79 13.71 -1.32
C SER A 64 6.81 13.05 0.06
N VAL A 65 5.64 12.67 0.58
CA VAL A 65 5.47 12.08 1.91
C VAL A 65 4.96 10.64 1.87
N ALA A 66 4.74 10.09 0.68
CA ALA A 66 4.07 8.79 0.51
C ALA A 66 4.88 7.62 1.08
N THR A 67 6.20 7.75 1.20
CA THR A 67 7.11 6.72 1.76
C THR A 67 7.48 6.95 3.22
N TRP A 68 6.97 8.01 3.84
CA TRP A 68 7.37 8.40 5.21
C TRP A 68 7.08 7.31 6.25
N ALA A 69 5.94 6.62 6.14
CA ALA A 69 5.56 5.60 7.14
C ALA A 69 6.59 4.45 7.20
N ASP A 70 7.14 4.08 6.05
CA ASP A 70 8.19 3.06 5.95
C ASP A 70 9.53 3.56 6.51
N SER A 71 9.89 4.83 6.26
CA SER A 71 11.15 5.40 6.75
C SER A 71 11.21 5.49 8.28
N VAL A 72 10.07 5.74 8.94
CA VAL A 72 9.98 5.79 10.40
C VAL A 72 9.73 4.44 11.05
N ARG A 73 9.53 3.36 10.30
CA ARG A 73 9.14 2.04 10.83
C ARG A 73 10.14 1.45 11.83
N LEU A 74 11.44 1.76 11.67
CA LEU A 74 12.49 1.31 12.59
C LEU A 74 12.56 2.15 13.87
N GLU A 75 12.22 3.43 13.79
CA GLU A 75 12.15 4.35 14.92
C GLU A 75 10.85 4.14 15.70
N LYS A 76 9.72 4.15 14.99
CA LYS A 76 8.37 3.90 15.46
C LYS A 76 8.01 2.44 15.27
N ARG A 77 8.72 1.52 15.95
CA ARG A 77 8.50 0.05 15.83
C ARG A 77 7.05 -0.40 16.00
N TRP A 78 6.26 0.37 16.76
CA TRP A 78 4.85 0.12 16.93
C TRP A 78 4.06 0.24 15.62
N SER A 79 4.53 0.96 14.60
CA SER A 79 3.83 1.14 13.32
C SER A 79 4.02 -0.03 12.38
N ALA A 80 5.05 -0.89 12.58
CA ALA A 80 5.38 -1.95 11.63
C ALA A 80 4.22 -2.90 11.29
N PRO A 81 3.39 -3.37 12.26
CA PRO A 81 2.23 -4.20 11.94
C PRO A 81 1.12 -3.49 11.15
N LEU A 82 1.14 -2.16 11.09
CA LEU A 82 0.09 -1.36 10.44
C LEU A 82 0.22 -1.32 8.92
N HIS A 83 1.26 -1.93 8.35
CA HIS A 83 1.47 -2.01 6.91
C HIS A 83 0.77 -3.21 6.28
N PHE A 84 0.32 -4.20 7.05
CA PHE A 84 -0.22 -5.44 6.51
C PHE A 84 -1.32 -6.02 7.41
N VAL A 85 -1.98 -7.06 6.93
CA VAL A 85 -2.90 -7.90 7.70
C VAL A 85 -2.74 -9.35 7.25
N GLY A 86 -2.78 -10.28 8.21
CA GLY A 86 -2.71 -11.71 7.96
C GLY A 86 -3.77 -12.45 8.75
N ALA A 87 -4.48 -13.35 8.09
CA ALA A 87 -5.47 -14.21 8.72
C ALA A 87 -4.81 -15.50 9.24
N VAL A 88 -5.26 -15.98 10.40
CA VAL A 88 -4.81 -17.26 10.94
C VAL A 88 -5.26 -18.39 10.00
N ASP A 89 -4.36 -19.36 9.78
CA ASP A 89 -4.53 -20.49 8.84
C ASP A 89 -4.63 -20.12 7.35
N ASP A 90 -4.42 -18.85 6.99
CA ASP A 90 -4.29 -18.46 5.58
C ASP A 90 -3.03 -19.09 4.97
N HIS A 91 -3.20 -19.74 3.82
CA HIS A 91 -2.10 -20.44 3.16
C HIS A 91 -2.19 -20.37 1.63
N PRO A 92 -2.13 -19.17 1.01
CA PRO A 92 -2.10 -19.04 -0.44
C PRO A 92 -0.85 -19.75 -0.96
N SER A 93 -0.89 -20.63 -1.94
CA SER A 93 -1.93 -20.74 -2.96
C SER A 93 -3.13 -21.66 -2.66
N LYS A 94 -3.09 -22.42 -1.56
CA LYS A 94 -4.04 -23.49 -1.26
C LYS A 94 -5.35 -22.99 -0.63
N THR A 95 -5.26 -22.10 0.35
CA THR A 95 -6.40 -21.54 1.06
C THR A 95 -6.23 -20.02 1.19
N CYS A 96 -7.27 -19.27 0.83
CA CYS A 96 -7.32 -17.81 1.00
C CYS A 96 -8.39 -17.45 2.02
N LEU A 97 -8.03 -17.49 3.30
CA LEU A 97 -8.91 -17.15 4.41
C LEU A 97 -8.78 -15.67 4.74
N PHE A 98 -9.91 -14.96 4.93
CA PHE A 98 -9.89 -13.53 5.25
C PHE A 98 -11.14 -13.10 6.05
N PRO A 99 -11.11 -13.09 7.40
CA PRO A 99 -10.01 -13.51 8.29
C PRO A 99 -10.03 -15.01 8.65
N GLY A 100 -10.93 -15.79 8.07
CA GLY A 100 -11.16 -17.17 8.50
C GLY A 100 -11.88 -17.25 9.86
N LYS A 101 -11.92 -18.46 10.44
CA LYS A 101 -12.62 -18.71 11.72
C LYS A 101 -11.85 -18.22 12.94
N GLN A 102 -10.52 -18.22 12.86
CA GLN A 102 -9.64 -17.88 13.97
C GLN A 102 -9.28 -16.38 14.02
N GLY A 103 -9.68 -15.60 13.01
CA GLY A 103 -9.44 -14.17 13.00
C GLY A 103 -8.05 -13.80 12.46
N TRP A 104 -7.57 -12.64 12.89
CA TRP A 104 -6.28 -12.10 12.47
C TRP A 104 -5.13 -12.66 13.31
N GLU A 105 -3.97 -12.86 12.69
CA GLU A 105 -2.73 -13.19 13.41
C GLU A 105 -2.34 -12.09 14.41
N GLN A 106 -2.71 -10.84 14.09
CA GLN A 106 -2.44 -9.67 14.91
C GLN A 106 -3.65 -8.73 14.93
N ASN A 107 -4.03 -8.29 16.13
CA ASN A 107 -5.13 -7.33 16.31
C ASN A 107 -4.79 -5.93 15.79
N ARG A 108 -3.51 -5.57 15.76
CA ARG A 108 -3.02 -4.31 15.19
C ARG A 108 -2.55 -4.59 13.77
N ASN A 109 -3.31 -4.10 12.80
CA ASN A 109 -3.06 -4.31 11.39
C ASN A 109 -3.48 -3.08 10.60
N ILE A 110 -3.23 -3.11 9.29
CA ILE A 110 -3.55 -2.01 8.38
C ILE A 110 -5.02 -1.58 8.38
N LEU A 111 -5.97 -2.50 8.56
CA LEU A 111 -7.41 -2.19 8.51
C LEU A 111 -7.80 -1.27 9.69
N ASN A 112 -7.39 -1.64 10.89
CA ASN A 112 -7.60 -0.84 12.10
C ASN A 112 -6.74 0.43 12.07
N GLY A 113 -5.54 0.37 11.48
CA GLY A 113 -4.66 1.53 11.28
C GLY A 113 -5.31 2.62 10.43
N MET A 114 -5.87 2.24 9.28
CA MET A 114 -6.60 3.14 8.39
C MET A 114 -7.80 3.80 9.07
N ARG A 115 -8.60 3.01 9.82
CA ARG A 115 -9.72 3.57 10.60
C ARG A 115 -9.24 4.57 11.65
N ASN A 116 -8.17 4.23 12.38
CA ASN A 116 -7.66 5.08 13.44
C ASN A 116 -7.19 6.44 12.89
N VAL A 117 -6.35 6.43 11.85
CA VAL A 117 -5.83 7.68 11.28
C VAL A 117 -6.93 8.53 10.63
N THR A 118 -7.93 7.92 10.00
CA THR A 118 -9.08 8.68 9.46
C THR A 118 -9.95 9.29 10.54
N ASN A 119 -10.16 8.61 11.68
CA ASN A 119 -10.85 9.19 12.83
C ASN A 119 -10.09 10.42 13.38
N LEU A 120 -8.76 10.30 13.53
CA LEU A 120 -7.91 11.41 13.98
C LEU A 120 -8.00 12.62 13.04
N LEU A 121 -8.01 12.39 11.72
CA LEU A 121 -8.19 13.45 10.73
C LEU A 121 -9.60 14.04 10.77
N GLY A 122 -10.64 13.23 10.97
CA GLY A 122 -12.01 13.72 11.13
C GLY A 122 -12.19 14.58 12.38
N ASP A 123 -11.55 14.22 13.49
CA ASP A 123 -11.57 15.02 14.71
C ASP A 123 -10.77 16.31 14.57
N PHE A 124 -9.63 16.26 13.86
CA PHE A 124 -8.89 17.47 13.47
C PHE A 124 -9.78 18.43 12.67
N VAL A 125 -10.50 17.94 11.65
CA VAL A 125 -11.40 18.78 10.83
C VAL A 125 -12.51 19.42 11.68
N LYS A 126 -13.10 18.68 12.64
CA LYS A 126 -14.10 19.24 13.57
C LYS A 126 -13.51 20.35 14.43
N LYS A 127 -12.33 20.13 15.02
CA LYS A 127 -11.62 21.12 15.83
C LYS A 127 -11.25 22.37 15.02
N GLN A 128 -10.81 22.17 13.78
CA GLN A 128 -10.46 23.25 12.85
C GLN A 128 -11.67 24.12 12.53
N ARG A 129 -12.82 23.50 12.21
CA ARG A 129 -14.09 24.22 11.99
C ARG A 129 -14.56 24.96 13.25
N GLY A 130 -14.26 24.43 14.44
CA GLY A 130 -14.56 25.08 15.71
C GLY A 130 -13.59 26.21 16.10
N GLY A 131 -12.52 26.45 15.34
CA GLY A 131 -11.51 27.48 15.65
C GLY A 131 -10.56 27.12 16.80
N ILE A 132 -10.50 25.85 17.20
CA ILE A 132 -9.71 25.37 18.35
C ILE A 132 -8.65 24.39 17.83
N ILE A 133 -7.59 24.90 17.22
CA ILE A 133 -6.45 24.09 16.77
C ILE A 133 -5.20 24.54 17.51
N VAL A 134 -4.56 23.60 18.20
CA VAL A 134 -3.22 23.79 18.77
C VAL A 134 -2.17 23.09 17.93
N ARG A 135 -0.89 23.40 18.17
CA ARG A 135 0.22 22.80 17.42
C ARG A 135 0.22 21.28 17.49
N GLU A 136 -0.09 20.72 18.65
CA GLU A 136 -0.15 19.28 18.86
C GLU A 136 -1.23 18.59 18.01
N ASP A 137 -2.35 19.28 17.72
CA ASP A 137 -3.38 18.77 16.80
C ASP A 137 -2.86 18.73 15.35
N MET A 138 -2.09 19.75 14.95
CA MET A 138 -1.47 19.81 13.61
C MET A 138 -0.44 18.70 13.41
N GLU A 139 0.44 18.46 14.38
CA GLU A 139 1.44 17.38 14.31
C GLU A 139 0.78 16.00 14.25
N LEU A 140 -0.28 15.80 15.04
CA LEU A 140 -1.06 14.56 15.03
C LEU A 140 -1.75 14.34 13.68
N ALA A 141 -2.36 15.38 13.10
CA ALA A 141 -2.96 15.33 11.78
C ALA A 141 -1.91 15.09 10.68
N ASN A 142 -0.71 15.67 10.81
CA ASN A 142 0.40 15.45 9.87
C ASN A 142 0.80 13.98 9.82
N GLU A 143 1.07 13.35 10.98
CA GLU A 143 1.41 11.93 11.04
C GLU A 143 0.25 11.05 10.54
N ALA A 144 -0.99 11.33 10.97
CA ALA A 144 -2.16 10.57 10.56
C ALA A 144 -2.38 10.64 9.03
N LEU A 145 -2.20 11.81 8.43
CA LEU A 145 -2.33 12.01 6.99
C LEU A 145 -1.26 11.25 6.20
N LYS A 146 0.00 11.30 6.65
CA LYS A 146 1.09 10.55 6.02
C LYS A 146 0.88 9.04 6.09
N PHE A 147 0.41 8.54 7.24
CA PHE A 147 0.02 7.14 7.38
C PHE A 147 -1.14 6.77 6.46
N LEU A 148 -2.18 7.59 6.36
CA LEU A 148 -3.31 7.32 5.47
C LEU A 148 -2.86 7.23 4.01
N ILE A 149 -2.05 8.18 3.54
CA ILE A 149 -1.50 8.19 2.18
C ILE A 149 -0.73 6.88 1.90
N HIS A 150 0.10 6.45 2.85
CA HIS A 150 0.89 5.23 2.71
C HIS A 150 0.02 3.96 2.73
N PHE A 151 -0.87 3.82 3.73
CA PHE A 151 -1.70 2.63 3.90
C PHE A 151 -2.64 2.37 2.72
N LEU A 152 -3.09 3.40 2.01
CA LEU A 152 -3.87 3.19 0.79
C LEU A 152 -3.04 2.54 -0.31
N GLY A 153 -1.73 2.76 -0.35
CA GLY A 153 -0.82 1.97 -1.18
C GLY A 153 -0.78 0.52 -0.72
N ASP A 154 -0.35 0.30 0.53
CA ASP A 154 -0.15 -1.04 1.12
C ASP A 154 -1.35 -1.95 0.98
N LEU A 155 -2.55 -1.44 1.27
CA LEU A 155 -3.79 -2.21 1.19
C LEU A 155 -4.04 -2.81 -0.20
N HIS A 156 -3.51 -2.17 -1.24
CA HIS A 156 -3.69 -2.60 -2.63
C HIS A 156 -2.56 -3.50 -3.12
N GLN A 157 -1.58 -3.84 -2.28
CA GLN A 157 -0.57 -4.85 -2.55
C GLN A 157 -1.10 -6.21 -2.03
N PRO A 158 -1.36 -7.22 -2.89
CA PRO A 158 -1.98 -8.48 -2.46
C PRO A 158 -1.25 -9.21 -1.33
N LEU A 159 0.08 -9.25 -1.36
CA LEU A 159 0.92 -9.90 -0.37
C LEU A 159 0.98 -9.15 0.97
N HIS A 160 0.45 -7.93 1.05
CA HIS A 160 0.18 -7.24 2.33
C HIS A 160 -1.07 -7.77 3.03
N LEU A 161 -1.85 -8.63 2.36
CA LEU A 161 -3.09 -9.19 2.87
C LEU A 161 -2.95 -10.67 3.29
N THR A 162 -1.71 -11.17 3.38
CA THR A 162 -1.41 -12.53 3.88
C THR A 162 -0.28 -12.53 4.91
N GLY A 163 -0.42 -13.36 5.95
CA GLY A 163 0.64 -13.62 6.94
C GLY A 163 1.66 -14.66 6.47
N ARG A 164 1.34 -15.43 5.42
CA ARG A 164 2.14 -16.58 4.98
C ARG A 164 3.56 -16.15 4.62
N ASN A 165 4.55 -16.77 5.27
CA ASN A 165 5.98 -16.45 5.10
C ASN A 165 6.29 -14.94 5.15
N ARG A 166 5.62 -14.23 6.08
CA ARG A 166 5.73 -12.76 6.23
C ARG A 166 5.34 -12.03 4.96
N GLY A 167 4.22 -12.40 4.34
CA GLY A 167 3.78 -11.83 3.06
C GLY A 167 4.67 -12.26 1.88
N GLY A 168 5.28 -13.45 1.92
CA GLY A 168 6.20 -13.91 0.87
C GLY A 168 7.63 -13.37 0.97
N ASN A 169 7.99 -12.65 2.05
CA ASN A 169 9.35 -12.15 2.24
C ASN A 169 10.38 -13.26 2.46
N ASP A 170 9.96 -14.37 3.08
CA ASP A 170 10.84 -15.53 3.30
C ASP A 170 10.83 -16.50 2.11
N VAL A 171 10.14 -16.17 1.01
CA VAL A 171 10.01 -17.03 -0.18
C VAL A 171 10.98 -16.56 -1.26
N LYS A 172 12.08 -17.29 -1.43
CA LYS A 172 13.10 -16.98 -2.45
C LYS A 172 12.66 -17.39 -3.85
N VAL A 173 12.89 -16.50 -4.82
CA VAL A 173 12.50 -16.66 -6.23
C VAL A 173 13.53 -15.96 -7.12
N LEU A 174 13.51 -16.27 -8.42
CA LEU A 174 14.21 -15.48 -9.43
C LEU A 174 13.24 -14.51 -10.11
N PHE A 175 13.73 -13.33 -10.45
CA PHE A 175 13.04 -12.40 -11.33
C PHE A 175 14.03 -11.81 -12.33
N ASN A 176 13.80 -12.07 -13.61
CA ASN A 176 14.70 -11.68 -14.71
C ASN A 176 16.13 -12.20 -14.46
N GLY A 177 16.24 -13.46 -14.02
CA GLY A 177 17.50 -14.14 -13.72
C GLY A 177 18.18 -13.75 -12.41
N ASN A 178 17.63 -12.80 -11.65
CA ASN A 178 18.22 -12.33 -10.39
C ASN A 178 17.47 -12.88 -9.17
N GLN A 179 18.23 -13.33 -8.17
CA GLN A 179 17.68 -13.80 -6.89
C GLN A 179 17.04 -12.67 -6.10
N THR A 180 15.83 -12.93 -5.58
CA THR A 180 15.03 -12.03 -4.76
C THR A 180 14.05 -12.83 -3.89
N ASN A 181 13.06 -12.17 -3.30
CA ASN A 181 11.88 -12.80 -2.69
C ASN A 181 10.57 -12.41 -3.41
N LEU A 182 9.52 -13.20 -3.17
CA LEU A 182 8.20 -13.03 -3.78
C LEU A 182 7.56 -11.67 -3.47
N HIS A 183 7.70 -11.18 -2.24
CA HIS A 183 7.17 -9.89 -1.82
C HIS A 183 7.73 -8.74 -2.67
N LYS A 184 9.06 -8.69 -2.79
CA LYS A 184 9.79 -7.69 -3.57
C LYS A 184 9.49 -7.76 -5.07
N VAL A 185 9.09 -8.93 -5.60
CA VAL A 185 8.61 -9.04 -6.98
C VAL A 185 7.37 -8.17 -7.18
N TRP A 186 6.43 -8.22 -6.24
CA TRP A 186 5.21 -7.39 -6.29
C TRP A 186 5.48 -5.92 -5.98
N ASP A 187 6.19 -5.63 -4.88
CA ASP A 187 6.42 -4.24 -4.46
C ASP A 187 7.20 -3.41 -5.45
N LYS A 188 8.20 -4.04 -6.08
CA LYS A 188 9.24 -3.34 -6.84
C LYS A 188 9.29 -3.81 -8.28
N PHE A 189 9.59 -5.09 -8.51
CA PHE A 189 10.07 -5.49 -9.83
C PHE A 189 8.99 -5.53 -10.91
N LEU A 190 7.76 -5.88 -10.56
CA LEU A 190 6.63 -5.78 -11.48
C LEU A 190 6.33 -4.31 -11.83
N VAL A 191 6.39 -3.40 -10.85
CA VAL A 191 6.21 -1.96 -11.06
C VAL A 191 7.33 -1.38 -11.94
N GLU A 192 8.59 -1.65 -11.61
CA GLU A 192 9.75 -1.18 -12.39
C GLU A 192 9.73 -1.74 -13.82
N LYS A 193 9.30 -2.99 -14.00
CA LYS A 193 9.10 -3.57 -15.32
C LYS A 193 8.03 -2.80 -16.09
N ALA A 194 6.86 -2.55 -15.49
CA ALA A 194 5.76 -1.82 -16.12
C ALA A 194 6.15 -0.37 -16.49
N ILE A 195 6.88 0.33 -15.62
CA ILE A 195 7.43 1.67 -15.91
C ILE A 195 8.38 1.63 -17.12
N ARG A 196 9.30 0.66 -17.16
CA ARG A 196 10.24 0.49 -18.28
C ARG A 196 9.54 0.18 -19.59
N THR A 197 8.51 -0.66 -19.56
CA THR A 197 7.75 -1.10 -20.74
C THR A 197 6.60 -0.17 -21.11
N THR A 198 6.43 0.95 -20.40
CA THR A 198 5.44 1.96 -20.75
C THR A 198 5.62 2.36 -22.22
N PRO A 199 4.55 2.53 -23.03
CA PRO A 199 4.67 2.96 -24.41
C PRO A 199 5.27 4.38 -24.57
N PRO A 200 6.09 4.65 -25.62
CA PRO A 200 6.67 5.98 -25.85
C PRO A 200 5.66 7.12 -26.03
N LYS A 201 4.41 6.83 -26.43
CA LYS A 201 3.34 7.83 -26.55
C LYS A 201 3.07 8.61 -25.26
N TYR A 202 3.40 8.03 -24.09
CA TYR A 202 3.24 8.68 -22.78
C TYR A 202 4.43 9.54 -22.34
N ASN A 203 5.41 9.74 -23.22
CA ASN A 203 6.44 10.76 -23.03
C ASN A 203 5.88 12.18 -23.22
N TYR A 204 4.70 12.30 -23.82
CA TYR A 204 4.04 13.59 -24.09
C TYR A 204 2.90 13.84 -23.09
N PRO A 205 2.62 15.12 -22.79
CA PRO A 205 1.51 15.50 -21.91
C PRO A 205 0.15 14.98 -22.37
N LEU A 206 -0.71 14.61 -21.42
CA LEU A 206 -2.12 14.34 -21.69
C LEU A 206 -2.92 15.63 -21.85
N ALA A 207 -4.10 15.52 -22.47
CA ALA A 207 -5.02 16.65 -22.61
C ALA A 207 -5.61 17.13 -21.27
N ASP A 208 -5.76 16.23 -20.29
CA ASP A 208 -6.25 16.59 -18.96
C ASP A 208 -5.15 17.31 -18.16
N LYS A 209 -5.29 18.63 -18.05
CA LYS A 209 -4.34 19.50 -17.34
C LYS A 209 -4.19 19.14 -15.85
N ARG A 210 -5.18 18.48 -15.23
CA ARG A 210 -5.08 18.08 -13.81
C ARG A 210 -4.01 17.01 -13.61
N VAL A 211 -3.85 16.14 -14.61
CA VAL A 211 -2.76 15.15 -14.64
C VAL A 211 -1.43 15.87 -14.61
N GLU A 212 -1.18 16.70 -15.62
CA GLU A 212 0.11 17.38 -15.79
C GLU A 212 0.43 18.36 -14.67
N TYR A 213 -0.59 18.97 -14.07
CA TYR A 213 -0.43 19.82 -12.89
C TYR A 213 0.11 19.04 -11.69
N SER A 214 -0.34 17.79 -11.50
CA SER A 214 0.02 16.97 -10.33
C SER A 214 1.38 16.27 -10.49
N LEU A 215 1.88 16.14 -11.72
CA LEU A 215 3.15 15.46 -12.03
C LEU A 215 4.39 16.25 -11.57
N ARG A 216 5.42 15.50 -11.16
CA ARG A 216 6.65 16.03 -10.52
C ARG A 216 7.86 16.08 -11.44
N GLY A 217 7.78 15.53 -12.66
CA GLY A 217 8.91 15.38 -13.58
C GLY A 217 9.74 14.13 -13.32
N THR A 218 9.14 13.07 -12.79
CA THR A 218 9.85 11.83 -12.42
C THR A 218 9.90 10.83 -13.57
N TYR A 219 10.76 9.82 -13.46
CA TYR A 219 10.90 8.78 -14.48
C TYR A 219 9.64 7.92 -14.64
N TYR A 220 8.76 7.86 -13.63
CA TYR A 220 7.51 7.12 -13.64
C TYR A 220 6.29 7.97 -14.01
N ASP A 221 6.44 9.28 -14.28
CA ASP A 221 5.34 10.16 -14.71
C ASP A 221 4.64 9.63 -15.98
N ARG A 222 5.43 9.08 -16.91
CA ARG A 222 4.89 8.44 -18.14
C ARG A 222 3.98 7.26 -17.83
N TYR A 223 4.27 6.52 -16.76
CA TYR A 223 3.47 5.38 -16.34
C TYR A 223 2.18 5.84 -15.67
N ILE A 224 2.23 6.91 -14.86
CA ILE A 224 1.03 7.57 -14.33
C ILE A 224 0.11 8.02 -15.48
N ARG A 225 0.67 8.66 -16.53
CA ARG A 225 -0.11 9.04 -17.72
C ARG A 225 -0.78 7.83 -18.37
N GLN A 226 -0.09 6.69 -18.49
CA GLN A 226 -0.68 5.47 -19.03
C GLN A 226 -1.84 4.97 -18.18
N ILE A 227 -1.64 4.84 -16.86
CA ILE A 227 -2.66 4.36 -15.92
C ILE A 227 -3.91 5.24 -15.99
N VAL A 228 -3.73 6.57 -16.01
CA VAL A 228 -4.85 7.50 -16.09
C VAL A 228 -5.54 7.43 -17.45
N ALA A 229 -4.78 7.47 -18.55
CA ALA A 229 -5.34 7.56 -19.89
C ALA A 229 -6.03 6.28 -20.36
N GLU A 230 -5.39 5.11 -20.21
CA GLU A 230 -5.94 3.84 -20.70
C GLU A 230 -6.83 3.15 -19.66
N GLY A 231 -6.59 3.43 -18.38
CA GLY A 231 -7.30 2.82 -17.27
C GLY A 231 -8.45 3.70 -16.79
N ILE A 232 -8.13 4.70 -15.96
CA ILE A 232 -9.12 5.50 -15.22
C ILE A 232 -10.09 6.24 -16.16
N LEU A 233 -9.58 6.83 -17.23
CA LEU A 233 -10.39 7.61 -18.19
C LEU A 233 -11.05 6.76 -19.28
N ASP A 234 -10.67 5.49 -19.40
CA ASP A 234 -11.09 4.60 -20.47
C ASP A 234 -11.54 3.23 -19.90
N SER A 235 -10.65 2.23 -19.86
CA SER A 235 -11.01 0.82 -19.58
C SER A 235 -11.77 0.61 -18.27
N TRP A 236 -11.44 1.34 -17.21
CA TRP A 236 -12.03 1.16 -15.87
C TRP A 236 -13.05 2.24 -15.49
N LYS A 237 -13.36 3.16 -16.41
CA LYS A 237 -14.22 4.31 -16.13
C LYS A 237 -15.57 3.90 -15.50
N HIS A 238 -16.13 2.79 -15.96
CA HIS A 238 -17.42 2.28 -15.50
C HIS A 238 -17.33 1.44 -14.21
N GLU A 239 -16.13 1.02 -13.81
CA GLU A 239 -15.89 0.25 -12.59
C GLU A 239 -15.58 1.13 -11.38
N ILE A 240 -15.12 2.35 -11.60
CA ILE A 240 -14.76 3.30 -10.52
C ILE A 240 -15.87 3.47 -9.46
N PRO A 241 -17.16 3.63 -9.82
CA PRO A 241 -18.22 3.69 -8.82
C PRO A 241 -18.26 2.46 -7.91
N ASP A 242 -18.02 1.26 -8.45
CA ASP A 242 -17.99 0.01 -7.69
C ASP A 242 -16.71 -0.12 -6.85
N TRP A 243 -15.59 0.45 -7.32
CA TRP A 243 -14.35 0.52 -6.55
C TRP A 243 -14.50 1.37 -5.29
N LEU A 244 -15.28 2.45 -5.39
CA LEU A 244 -15.57 3.41 -4.32
C LEU A 244 -16.75 2.98 -3.42
N SER A 245 -17.58 2.05 -3.88
CA SER A 245 -18.75 1.59 -3.13
C SER A 245 -18.36 0.84 -1.86
N CYS A 246 -18.85 1.35 -0.72
CA CYS A 246 -18.70 0.74 0.59
C CYS A 246 -20.05 0.23 1.13
N PRO A 247 -20.09 -0.93 1.80
CA PRO A 247 -21.31 -1.42 2.43
C PRO A 247 -21.77 -0.42 3.49
N ARG A 248 -23.03 0.01 3.43
CA ARG A 248 -23.58 0.86 4.49
C ARG A 248 -23.67 0.03 5.77
N PRO A 249 -23.10 0.49 6.90
CA PRO A 249 -23.30 -0.20 8.16
C PRO A 249 -24.81 -0.24 8.46
N LYS A 250 -25.33 -1.43 8.81
CA LYS A 250 -26.65 -1.52 9.44
C LYS A 250 -26.55 -0.69 10.73
N ILE A 251 -27.33 0.38 10.84
CA ILE A 251 -27.35 1.25 12.01
C ILE A 251 -27.67 0.37 13.23
N SER A 252 -26.64 -0.02 13.97
CA SER A 252 -26.77 -0.60 15.29
C SER A 252 -26.98 0.57 16.24
N LYS A 253 -28.18 0.69 16.82
CA LYS A 253 -28.58 1.78 17.71
C LYS A 253 -27.78 1.84 19.03
N ASP A 254 -26.83 0.92 19.23
CA ASP A 254 -26.13 0.72 20.51
C ASP A 254 -24.61 0.91 20.45
N ALA A 255 -24.05 1.57 19.44
CA ALA A 255 -22.63 1.95 19.49
C ALA A 255 -22.46 3.14 20.46
N PRO A 256 -21.78 2.99 21.60
CA PRO A 256 -21.55 4.12 22.49
C PRO A 256 -20.68 5.13 21.76
N LEU A 257 -21.11 6.40 21.72
CA LEU A 257 -20.19 7.49 21.43
C LEU A 257 -19.07 7.40 22.46
N ALA A 258 -17.86 7.06 22.03
CA ALA A 258 -16.69 7.13 22.88
C ALA A 258 -16.48 8.60 23.28
N GLN A 259 -16.85 8.95 24.51
CA GLN A 259 -16.36 10.16 25.16
C GLN A 259 -14.89 9.91 25.51
N MET A 260 -13.97 10.51 24.76
CA MET A 260 -12.55 10.52 25.10
C MET A 260 -12.18 11.84 25.75
N THR A 261 -11.66 11.75 26.97
CA THR A 261 -11.06 12.85 27.73
C THR A 261 -9.67 13.22 27.19
N GLU A 262 -9.27 14.45 27.50
CA GLU A 262 -8.32 15.34 26.82
C GLU A 262 -6.81 14.95 26.75
N ARG A 263 -6.42 13.67 26.75
CA ARG A 263 -4.98 13.28 26.64
C ARG A 263 -4.76 11.93 25.98
N GLN A 264 -4.93 11.80 24.66
CA GLN A 264 -4.72 10.50 24.00
C GLN A 264 -4.05 10.66 22.62
N SER A 265 -2.77 10.29 22.59
CA SER A 265 -1.92 10.17 21.39
C SER A 265 -2.23 8.89 20.60
N ILE A 266 -1.64 8.76 19.40
CA ILE A 266 -1.66 7.59 18.49
C ILE A 266 -1.39 6.25 19.22
N LEU A 267 -0.87 6.28 20.45
CA LEU A 267 -0.57 5.13 21.30
C LEU A 267 -1.79 4.51 22.02
N SER A 268 -2.96 5.16 22.06
CA SER A 268 -4.13 4.63 22.81
C SER A 268 -4.99 3.61 22.02
N TRP A 269 -4.34 2.55 21.53
CA TRP A 269 -5.01 1.40 20.88
C TRP A 269 -5.93 0.59 21.81
N ALA A 270 -5.94 0.92 23.11
CA ALA A 270 -6.59 0.11 24.14
C ALA A 270 -8.13 0.26 24.20
N GLN A 271 -8.72 1.29 23.58
CA GLN A 271 -10.15 1.60 23.75
C GLN A 271 -11.10 0.85 22.80
N TRP A 272 -10.59 0.04 21.87
CA TRP A 272 -11.39 -0.60 20.82
C TRP A 272 -11.32 -2.13 20.83
N LEU A 273 -10.91 -2.73 21.94
CA LEU A 273 -10.79 -4.18 22.14
C LEU A 273 -12.13 -4.85 22.53
N VAL A 274 -13.18 -4.66 21.73
CA VAL A 274 -14.36 -5.53 21.81
C VAL A 274 -14.26 -6.56 20.68
N PRO A 275 -14.10 -7.86 20.97
CA PRO A 275 -14.17 -8.89 19.96
C PRO A 275 -15.60 -8.92 19.42
N ASP A 276 -15.79 -8.33 18.24
CA ASP A 276 -16.99 -8.58 17.47
C ASP A 276 -16.71 -9.71 16.48
N ASN A 277 -17.73 -10.53 16.21
CA ASN A 277 -17.63 -11.62 15.23
C ASN A 277 -17.63 -11.09 13.78
N ASP A 278 -17.89 -9.80 13.57
CA ASP A 278 -17.80 -9.12 12.28
C ASP A 278 -16.49 -8.30 12.16
N PRO A 279 -15.50 -8.76 11.36
CA PRO A 279 -14.21 -8.09 11.19
C PRO A 279 -14.31 -6.75 10.47
N SER A 280 -15.44 -6.48 9.79
CA SER A 280 -15.72 -5.17 9.18
C SER A 280 -16.20 -4.14 10.20
N LYS A 281 -16.76 -4.61 11.32
CA LYS A 281 -17.32 -3.76 12.36
C LYS A 281 -16.20 -3.05 13.11
N GLY A 282 -16.15 -1.74 12.93
CA GLY A 282 -15.10 -0.89 13.49
C GLY A 282 -13.93 -0.64 12.55
N THR A 283 -13.93 -1.15 11.31
CA THR A 283 -12.97 -0.76 10.26
C THR A 283 -13.64 0.01 9.13
N ASP A 284 -14.82 -0.43 8.71
CA ASP A 284 -15.50 0.07 7.51
C ASP A 284 -16.59 1.11 7.85
N ASP A 285 -16.72 2.14 7.02
CA ASP A 285 -17.87 3.06 6.98
C ASP A 285 -18.35 3.31 5.53
N ALA A 286 -19.17 4.36 5.35
CA ALA A 286 -19.76 4.69 4.05
C ALA A 286 -18.76 5.19 2.98
N VAL A 287 -17.53 5.55 3.37
CA VAL A 287 -16.51 6.16 2.49
C VAL A 287 -15.19 5.38 2.53
N LEU A 288 -14.76 4.96 3.73
CA LEU A 288 -13.54 4.21 3.97
C LEU A 288 -13.90 2.79 4.44
N CYS A 289 -13.76 1.81 3.56
CA CYS A 289 -14.07 0.41 3.86
C CYS A 289 -12.88 -0.54 3.59
N PRO A 290 -11.78 -0.41 4.36
CA PRO A 290 -10.56 -1.15 4.10
C PRO A 290 -10.74 -2.67 4.18
N TYR A 291 -11.60 -3.18 5.07
CA TYR A 291 -11.88 -4.62 5.13
C TYR A 291 -12.57 -5.08 3.85
N THR A 292 -13.59 -4.35 3.38
CA THR A 292 -14.30 -4.69 2.14
C THR A 292 -13.37 -4.67 0.93
N TRP A 293 -12.48 -3.68 0.83
CA TRP A 293 -11.51 -3.59 -0.26
C TRP A 293 -10.50 -4.73 -0.18
N ALA A 294 -9.88 -4.95 0.98
CA ALA A 294 -8.91 -6.03 1.18
C ALA A 294 -9.52 -7.41 0.92
N LYS A 295 -10.76 -7.65 1.36
CA LYS A 295 -11.47 -8.92 1.12
C LYS A 295 -11.69 -9.22 -0.37
N LYS A 296 -11.82 -8.18 -1.21
CA LYS A 296 -11.92 -8.35 -2.67
C LYS A 296 -10.56 -8.60 -3.33
N ILE A 297 -9.48 -8.08 -2.74
CA ILE A 297 -8.11 -8.19 -3.28
C ILE A 297 -7.45 -9.52 -2.84
N HIS A 298 -7.66 -9.94 -1.59
CA HIS A 298 -7.03 -11.13 -0.99
C HIS A 298 -7.11 -12.41 -1.84
N PRO A 299 -8.25 -12.74 -2.49
CA PRO A 299 -8.35 -13.95 -3.32
C PRO A 299 -7.29 -14.03 -4.43
N LEU A 300 -6.75 -12.89 -4.88
CA LEU A 300 -5.69 -12.84 -5.86
C LEU A 300 -4.42 -13.55 -5.38
N ASN A 301 -4.18 -13.63 -4.06
CA ASN A 301 -3.07 -14.40 -3.50
C ASN A 301 -3.13 -15.88 -3.93
N CYS A 302 -4.31 -16.50 -3.92
CA CYS A 302 -4.46 -17.90 -4.34
C CYS A 302 -4.59 -18.05 -5.85
N GLU A 303 -5.14 -17.03 -6.51
CA GLU A 303 -5.34 -17.03 -7.94
C GLU A 303 -4.01 -16.88 -8.70
N LEU A 304 -3.16 -15.96 -8.26
CA LEU A 304 -2.00 -15.54 -9.04
C LEU A 304 -0.81 -15.06 -8.20
N ALA A 305 -1.00 -14.22 -7.18
CA ALA A 305 0.13 -13.58 -6.50
C ALA A 305 1.04 -14.55 -5.74
N TRP A 306 0.50 -15.70 -5.34
CA TRP A 306 1.27 -16.83 -4.85
C TRP A 306 1.28 -17.97 -5.89
N PRO A 307 2.36 -18.13 -6.69
CA PRO A 307 2.43 -19.20 -7.68
C PRO A 307 2.29 -20.58 -7.04
N LYS A 308 1.44 -21.44 -7.61
CA LYS A 308 1.17 -22.81 -7.10
C LYS A 308 2.40 -23.71 -7.16
N GLU A 309 3.30 -23.43 -8.09
CA GLU A 309 4.59 -24.11 -8.28
C GLU A 309 5.50 -23.97 -7.05
N LEU A 310 5.28 -22.95 -6.22
CA LEU A 310 6.00 -22.80 -4.95
C LEU A 310 5.62 -23.89 -3.92
N ASP A 311 4.45 -24.52 -4.08
CA ASP A 311 3.89 -25.54 -3.19
C ASP A 311 4.13 -26.99 -3.66
N GLN A 312 4.77 -27.20 -4.81
CA GLN A 312 4.98 -28.52 -5.42
C GLN A 312 6.36 -29.11 -5.09
N GLU A 313 6.38 -30.38 -4.65
CA GLU A 313 7.57 -31.22 -4.45
C GLU A 313 7.70 -32.25 -5.61
N PRO A 314 8.91 -32.66 -6.04
CA PRO A 314 10.23 -32.13 -5.69
C PRO A 314 10.76 -31.18 -6.78
N ARG A 315 11.35 -30.05 -6.35
CA ARG A 315 12.12 -29.13 -7.22
C ARG A 315 13.51 -29.70 -7.53
N GLN A 316 13.59 -30.96 -7.98
CA GLN A 316 14.86 -31.60 -8.35
C GLN A 316 15.18 -31.30 -9.82
N ARG A 317 16.42 -30.88 -10.08
CA ARG A 317 16.98 -30.81 -11.44
C ARG A 317 17.11 -32.22 -12.02
N SER A 318 16.69 -32.41 -13.26
CA SER A 318 17.24 -33.46 -14.12
C SER A 318 18.72 -33.13 -14.34
N VAL A 319 19.61 -33.93 -13.74
CA VAL A 319 21.05 -33.79 -13.90
C VAL A 319 21.44 -34.33 -15.28
N GLU A 320 21.70 -33.47 -16.26
CA GLU A 320 22.53 -33.83 -17.41
C GLU A 320 23.99 -33.67 -17.02
N ILE A 321 24.70 -34.79 -16.91
CA ILE A 321 26.11 -34.85 -16.56
C ILE A 321 26.93 -34.54 -17.80
N GLU A 322 27.25 -33.26 -18.04
CA GLU A 322 28.37 -32.87 -18.90
C GLU A 322 29.51 -32.29 -18.07
N THR A 323 30.52 -33.14 -17.84
CA THR A 323 31.92 -32.78 -17.56
C THR A 323 32.22 -31.90 -16.32
N GLY A 324 32.25 -32.55 -15.15
CA GLY A 324 33.45 -32.53 -14.30
C GLY A 324 33.93 -31.21 -13.64
N ARG A 325 33.05 -30.26 -13.29
CA ARG A 325 33.43 -29.16 -12.36
C ARG A 325 32.38 -28.95 -11.27
N MET A 326 32.76 -29.20 -10.03
CA MET A 326 31.91 -29.04 -8.84
C MET A 326 32.06 -27.62 -8.28
N PHE A 327 31.01 -26.80 -8.42
CA PHE A 327 30.82 -25.58 -7.62
C PHE A 327 29.76 -25.86 -6.57
N PRO A 328 29.91 -25.43 -5.30
CA PRO A 328 28.82 -25.53 -4.33
C PRO A 328 27.77 -24.45 -4.69
N ARG A 329 26.74 -24.85 -5.44
CA ARG A 329 25.55 -24.03 -5.70
C ARG A 329 24.37 -24.78 -5.08
N SER A 330 23.55 -24.08 -4.31
CA SER A 330 22.41 -24.66 -3.58
C SER A 330 21.56 -25.55 -4.50
N ASP A 331 21.24 -26.75 -4.03
CA ASP A 331 20.56 -27.83 -4.78
C ASP A 331 19.10 -27.55 -5.20
N PHE A 332 18.63 -26.30 -5.12
CA PHE A 332 17.28 -25.89 -5.48
C PHE A 332 17.31 -24.79 -6.54
N GLU A 333 16.67 -25.04 -7.68
CA GLU A 333 16.41 -24.01 -8.69
C GLU A 333 15.21 -23.18 -8.20
N GLU A 334 15.50 -21.94 -7.80
CA GLU A 334 14.48 -20.96 -7.41
C GLU A 334 13.55 -20.69 -8.59
N LEU A 335 12.25 -20.54 -8.32
CA LEU A 335 11.25 -20.35 -9.37
C LEU A 335 11.45 -18.98 -10.05
N GLU A 336 11.64 -18.97 -11.36
CA GLU A 336 11.69 -17.74 -12.17
C GLU A 336 10.28 -17.21 -12.43
N LEU A 337 10.05 -15.96 -12.03
CA LEU A 337 8.75 -15.30 -12.10
C LEU A 337 8.65 -14.28 -13.24
N ASP A 338 9.76 -13.85 -13.84
CA ASP A 338 9.72 -13.04 -15.06
C ASP A 338 9.48 -13.90 -16.32
N THR A 339 8.33 -14.58 -16.33
CA THR A 339 7.92 -15.47 -17.41
C THR A 339 6.58 -15.05 -18.01
N PRO A 340 6.27 -15.46 -19.25
CA PRO A 340 4.93 -15.24 -19.83
C PRO A 340 3.80 -15.80 -18.97
N LYS A 341 4.04 -16.90 -18.24
CA LYS A 341 3.02 -17.57 -17.41
C LYS A 341 2.72 -16.84 -16.11
N TYR A 342 3.65 -16.03 -15.60
CA TYR A 342 3.48 -15.29 -14.35
C TYR A 342 3.43 -13.78 -14.60
N ALA A 343 4.58 -13.14 -14.82
CA ALA A 343 4.66 -11.70 -15.08
C ALA A 343 3.90 -11.29 -16.36
N GLY A 344 3.88 -12.16 -17.38
CA GLY A 344 3.11 -11.93 -18.61
C GLY A 344 1.60 -11.84 -18.35
N VAL A 345 1.04 -12.79 -17.59
CA VAL A 345 -0.39 -12.79 -17.22
C VAL A 345 -0.75 -11.56 -16.37
N ILE A 346 0.13 -11.18 -15.43
CA ILE A 346 -0.05 -9.97 -14.61
C ILE A 346 -0.11 -8.72 -15.49
N ALA A 347 0.80 -8.61 -16.46
CA ALA A 347 0.87 -7.47 -17.38
C ALA A 347 -0.32 -7.44 -18.36
N GLU A 348 -0.71 -8.59 -18.92
CA GLU A 348 -1.86 -8.70 -19.83
C GLU A 348 -3.17 -8.24 -19.15
N ARG A 349 -3.34 -8.62 -17.89
CA ARG A 349 -4.49 -8.23 -17.06
C ARG A 349 -4.39 -6.82 -16.46
N LYS A 350 -3.26 -6.12 -16.68
CA LYS A 350 -2.97 -4.80 -16.09
C LYS A 350 -3.18 -4.74 -14.57
N LEU A 351 -2.83 -5.81 -13.85
CA LEU A 351 -3.18 -5.94 -12.43
C LEU A 351 -2.46 -4.92 -11.56
N VAL A 352 -1.17 -4.68 -11.83
CA VAL A 352 -0.37 -3.70 -11.08
C VAL A 352 -0.93 -2.30 -11.31
N GLU A 353 -1.19 -1.93 -12.56
CA GLU A 353 -1.80 -0.65 -12.93
C GLU A 353 -3.15 -0.45 -12.24
N MET A 354 -4.00 -1.49 -12.23
CA MET A 354 -5.32 -1.45 -11.64
C MET A 354 -5.24 -1.27 -10.11
N MET A 355 -4.32 -1.95 -9.42
CA MET A 355 -4.12 -1.78 -7.98
C MET A 355 -3.62 -0.40 -7.61
N LEU A 356 -2.64 0.13 -8.35
CA LEU A 356 -2.14 1.49 -8.17
C LEU A 356 -3.26 2.52 -8.41
N ALA A 357 -4.10 2.31 -9.44
CA ALA A 357 -5.25 3.14 -9.73
C ALA A 357 -6.31 3.08 -8.61
N GLN A 358 -6.67 1.88 -8.15
CA GLN A 358 -7.63 1.69 -7.05
C GLN A 358 -7.16 2.36 -5.77
N GLY A 359 -5.88 2.20 -5.40
CA GLY A 359 -5.27 2.87 -4.26
C GLY A 359 -5.38 4.38 -4.36
N GLY A 360 -5.01 4.95 -5.51
CA GLY A 360 -5.05 6.40 -5.73
C GLY A 360 -6.47 6.97 -5.73
N VAL A 361 -7.41 6.32 -6.42
CA VAL A 361 -8.81 6.75 -6.51
C VAL A 361 -9.52 6.64 -5.15
N ARG A 362 -9.28 5.57 -4.38
CA ARG A 362 -9.84 5.41 -3.02
C ARG A 362 -9.22 6.40 -2.05
N LEU A 363 -7.92 6.67 -2.15
CA LEU A 363 -7.26 7.72 -1.35
C LEU A 363 -7.86 9.10 -1.65
N ALA A 364 -8.04 9.45 -2.93
CA ALA A 364 -8.68 10.70 -3.31
C ALA A 364 -10.09 10.83 -2.73
N ASN A 365 -10.90 9.76 -2.81
CA ASN A 365 -12.25 9.75 -2.25
C ASN A 365 -12.25 9.96 -0.73
N ALA A 366 -11.37 9.26 0.01
CA ALA A 366 -11.24 9.43 1.46
C ALA A 366 -10.80 10.84 1.84
N LEU A 367 -9.81 11.41 1.14
CA LEU A 367 -9.32 12.76 1.38
C LEU A 367 -10.36 13.83 1.03
N ASN A 368 -11.07 13.68 -0.10
CA ASN A 368 -12.15 14.58 -0.48
C ASN A 368 -13.28 14.56 0.54
N SER A 369 -13.67 13.37 1.04
CA SER A 369 -14.71 13.27 2.07
C SER A 369 -14.30 13.91 3.40
N LEU A 370 -13.01 13.99 3.71
CA LEU A 370 -12.51 14.61 4.94
C LEU A 370 -12.33 16.13 4.80
N PHE A 371 -11.80 16.59 3.67
CA PHE A 371 -11.24 17.94 3.55
C PHE A 371 -11.90 18.82 2.48
N ALA A 372 -12.68 18.25 1.56
CA ALA A 372 -13.41 19.09 0.62
C ALA A 372 -14.53 19.85 1.34
N GLU A 373 -14.65 21.12 1.00
CA GLU A 373 -15.81 21.92 1.38
C GLU A 373 -17.07 21.40 0.69
N ASP A 374 -18.17 21.28 1.44
CA ASP A 374 -19.49 21.01 0.85
C ASP A 374 -19.84 22.16 -0.10
N VAL A 375 -20.11 21.85 -1.36
CA VAL A 375 -20.65 22.84 -2.30
C VAL A 375 -22.08 23.13 -1.85
N VAL A 376 -22.27 24.23 -1.12
CA VAL A 376 -23.58 24.73 -0.67
C VAL A 376 -24.44 25.14 -1.86
#